data_AF-A0A963YNC5-F1
#
_entry.id   AF-A0A963YNC5-F1
#
_cell.length_a   1.000
_cell.length_b   1.000
_cell.length_c   1.000
_cell.angle_alpha   90.00
_cell.angle_beta   90.00
_cell.angle_gamma   90.00
#
_symmetry.space_group_name_H-M   'P 1'
#
loop_
_entity.id
_entity.type
_entity.pdbx_description
1 polymer ?
#
loop_
_entity_poly.entity_id
_entity_poly.type
_entity_poly.pdbx_seq_one_letter_code
_entity_poly.pdbx_strand_id
1 'polypeptide(L)'
;MSLPEFRLTAANAAPVTTDHKPLRRLHMITWGCQMNVYDSGKMSDVLAPLGYGPAESPADADMVILNTCHIRERATDKVFSELGRLRVIKETRAAEGKQTILAVAGCVAQAEGAFITERAPYVDIVLGPQTYHRLPEMVARAHRAAGPVIETDFPVEQKFDFLPETAPSAERAVTAFLTIQEGCDKFCSFCVVPYTRGAEASRPAAAVIAEAKHLVARGAREITLLGQNVNAYHGAGADGRDWGLARLAYALADIPGLDRIRYTTSHPRDMDDDLIAAHADLPALMPFLHLPVQSGSDRILAAMNRRHTADDYRRLIEKLRTARPDMAFSSDFIVGHPGETAADFEATMQLVRDIGFAQAYSFKYSPRPGTPAAGSPGMVAEPEKDGRLAELQALIRAQQDDFNARTVGLEIPVLVTGAGRHAGQINGRSPYLQAVHMDGPVSLTGQVVPVKVQGLMTNSLTATLINASPTQERASA
;
A
#
# COMPACT_ATOMS: atom_id res chain seq x y z
N MET A 1 -25.53 -52.55 41.45
CA MET A 1 -25.34 -51.08 41.42
C MET A 1 -24.48 -50.75 40.21
N SER A 2 -25.11 -50.42 39.08
CA SER A 2 -24.46 -49.99 37.85
C SER A 2 -25.19 -48.73 37.41
N LEU A 3 -24.53 -47.58 37.55
CA LEU A 3 -25.08 -46.27 37.22
C LEU A 3 -25.09 -46.08 35.69
N PRO A 4 -26.11 -45.39 35.12
CA PRO A 4 -26.28 -45.26 33.68
C PRO A 4 -25.49 -44.10 33.07
N GLU A 5 -25.07 -44.28 31.82
CA GLU A 5 -24.40 -43.31 30.96
C GLU A 5 -25.27 -42.07 30.67
N PHE A 6 -24.69 -40.88 30.86
CA PHE A 6 -25.27 -39.61 30.38
C PHE A 6 -24.50 -39.13 29.15
N ARG A 7 -25.15 -39.15 27.98
CA ARG A 7 -24.72 -38.49 26.75
C ARG A 7 -24.92 -36.97 26.89
N LEU A 8 -23.86 -36.18 26.76
CA LEU A 8 -23.95 -34.73 26.56
C LEU A 8 -24.23 -34.44 25.08
N THR A 9 -25.40 -33.90 24.78
CA THR A 9 -25.73 -33.27 23.50
C THR A 9 -25.10 -31.88 23.43
N ALA A 10 -24.29 -31.64 22.40
CA ALA A 10 -23.74 -30.32 22.07
C ALA A 10 -24.88 -29.35 21.70
N ALA A 11 -25.11 -28.36 22.56
CA ALA A 11 -25.99 -27.24 22.23
C ALA A 11 -25.24 -26.26 21.32
N ASN A 12 -25.81 -26.00 20.14
CA ASN A 12 -25.39 -24.95 19.21
C ASN A 12 -25.34 -23.60 19.93
N ALA A 13 -24.13 -23.06 20.13
CA ALA A 13 -23.94 -21.67 20.52
C ALA A 13 -24.14 -20.79 19.27
N ALA A 14 -25.23 -20.03 19.26
CA ALA A 14 -25.46 -18.98 18.28
C ALA A 14 -24.37 -17.89 18.42
N PRO A 15 -23.92 -17.26 17.32
CA PRO A 15 -22.95 -16.18 17.39
C PRO A 15 -23.59 -14.97 18.08
N VAL A 16 -23.03 -14.59 19.23
CA VAL A 16 -23.42 -13.38 19.94
C VAL A 16 -22.85 -12.19 19.18
N THR A 17 -23.70 -11.50 18.42
CA THR A 17 -23.37 -10.17 17.87
C THR A 17 -23.58 -9.14 18.97
N THR A 18 -22.53 -8.80 19.72
CA THR A 18 -22.59 -7.68 20.67
C THR A 18 -22.52 -6.36 19.92
N ASP A 19 -23.66 -5.69 19.82
CA ASP A 19 -23.76 -4.29 19.38
C ASP A 19 -23.25 -3.37 20.51
N HIS A 20 -21.93 -3.33 20.70
CA HIS A 20 -21.30 -2.44 21.69
C HIS A 20 -20.99 -1.09 21.04
N LYS A 21 -21.75 -0.06 21.43
CA LYS A 21 -21.35 1.34 21.18
C LYS A 21 -19.94 1.55 21.76
N PRO A 22 -18.98 2.10 20.98
CA PRO A 22 -17.60 2.16 21.41
C PRO A 22 -17.47 3.01 22.68
N LEU A 23 -16.82 2.46 23.70
CA LEU A 23 -16.59 3.11 24.99
C LEU A 23 -15.55 4.24 24.88
N ARG A 24 -14.71 4.21 23.83
CA ARG A 24 -13.66 5.19 23.56
C ARG A 24 -13.61 5.53 22.07
N ARG A 25 -13.15 6.74 21.76
CA ARG A 25 -13.10 7.30 20.40
C ARG A 25 -11.65 7.39 19.91
N LEU A 26 -11.36 6.87 18.73
CA LEU A 26 -10.05 6.84 18.08
C LEU A 26 -10.09 7.67 16.79
N HIS A 27 -9.26 8.70 16.68
CA HIS A 27 -9.04 9.42 15.42
C HIS A 27 -7.69 9.03 14.81
N MET A 28 -7.72 8.56 13.56
CA MET A 28 -6.54 8.09 12.85
C MET A 28 -6.16 9.08 11.74
N ILE A 29 -5.01 9.73 11.87
CA ILE A 29 -4.44 10.60 10.84
C ILE A 29 -3.37 9.80 10.11
N THR A 30 -3.65 9.40 8.87
CA THR A 30 -2.73 8.57 8.07
C THR A 30 -2.08 9.40 6.98
N TRP A 31 -0.75 9.50 7.00
CA TRP A 31 0.05 10.07 5.93
C TRP A 31 1.10 9.09 5.45
N GLY A 32 1.17 8.91 4.14
CA GLY A 32 2.21 8.07 3.55
C GLY A 32 1.73 7.30 2.35
N CYS A 33 2.07 6.02 2.35
CA CYS A 33 1.76 5.08 1.28
C CYS A 33 0.63 4.11 1.69
N GLN A 34 0.34 3.19 0.79
CA GLN A 34 -0.65 2.12 0.93
C GLN A 34 -0.37 1.25 2.17
N MET A 35 0.90 1.04 2.52
CA MET A 35 1.28 0.35 3.76
C MET A 35 0.83 1.11 4.99
N ASN A 36 0.95 2.45 5.03
CA ASN A 36 0.45 3.22 6.17
C ASN A 36 -1.07 3.11 6.28
N VAL A 37 -1.80 3.07 5.16
CA VAL A 37 -3.27 2.85 5.17
C VAL A 37 -3.62 1.49 5.76
N TYR A 38 -2.91 0.43 5.33
CA TYR A 38 -3.07 -0.91 5.88
C TYR A 38 -2.72 -0.96 7.38
N ASP A 39 -1.55 -0.44 7.76
CA ASP A 39 -1.07 -0.39 9.14
C ASP A 39 -2.05 0.36 10.05
N SER A 40 -2.65 1.45 9.57
CA SER A 40 -3.70 2.19 10.29
C SER A 40 -4.98 1.40 10.51
N GLY A 41 -5.41 0.62 9.53
CA GLY A 41 -6.51 -0.34 9.71
C GLY A 41 -6.18 -1.36 10.81
N LYS A 42 -5.00 -1.98 10.76
CA LYS A 42 -4.55 -2.94 11.77
C LYS A 42 -4.39 -2.35 13.17
N MET A 43 -3.92 -1.11 13.28
CA MET A 43 -3.89 -0.40 14.56
C MET A 43 -5.29 -0.23 15.15
N SER A 44 -6.28 0.06 14.31
CA SER A 44 -7.67 0.22 14.74
C SER A 44 -8.25 -1.13 15.20
N ASP A 45 -7.95 -2.19 14.45
CA ASP A 45 -8.36 -3.57 14.74
C ASP A 45 -7.79 -4.08 16.08
N VAL A 46 -6.52 -3.81 16.35
CA VAL A 46 -5.84 -4.20 17.60
C VAL A 46 -6.39 -3.43 18.81
N LEU A 47 -6.87 -2.19 18.62
CA LEU A 47 -7.44 -1.36 19.68
C LEU A 47 -8.95 -1.60 19.90
N ALA A 48 -9.66 -2.20 18.93
CA ALA A 48 -11.09 -2.45 19.03
C ALA A 48 -11.52 -3.27 20.27
N PRO A 49 -10.81 -4.35 20.67
CA PRO A 49 -11.11 -5.08 21.90
C PRO A 49 -11.01 -4.24 23.18
N LEU A 50 -10.27 -3.12 23.16
CA LEU A 50 -10.19 -2.17 24.27
C LEU A 50 -11.34 -1.14 24.27
N GLY A 51 -12.31 -1.29 23.35
CA GLY A 51 -13.47 -0.42 23.23
C GLY A 51 -13.28 0.84 22.39
N TYR A 52 -12.16 0.95 21.66
CA TYR A 52 -11.93 2.05 20.72
C TYR A 52 -12.75 1.88 19.43
N GLY A 53 -13.47 2.91 19.04
CA GLY A 53 -14.15 3.02 17.74
C GLY A 53 -13.86 4.36 17.05
N PRO A 54 -14.19 4.51 15.76
CA PRO A 54 -13.72 5.62 14.93
C PRO A 54 -14.34 6.97 15.34
N ALA A 55 -13.51 8.01 15.50
CA ALA A 55 -13.91 9.39 15.76
C ALA A 55 -13.86 10.25 14.49
N GLU A 56 -14.88 11.10 14.26
CA GLU A 56 -14.95 11.96 13.08
C GLU A 56 -13.90 13.07 13.10
N SER A 57 -13.53 13.55 14.28
CA SER A 57 -12.55 14.61 14.47
C SER A 57 -11.56 14.29 15.60
N PRO A 58 -10.36 14.90 15.61
CA PRO A 58 -9.45 14.79 16.74
C PRO A 58 -10.03 15.38 18.03
N ALA A 59 -10.95 16.36 17.94
CA ALA A 59 -11.55 17.01 19.09
C ALA A 59 -12.50 16.08 19.86
N ASP A 60 -13.03 15.04 19.21
CA ASP A 60 -13.95 14.06 19.80
C ASP A 60 -13.25 12.77 20.25
N ALA A 61 -11.93 12.69 20.10
CA ALA A 61 -11.18 11.46 20.26
C ALA A 61 -10.52 11.34 21.65
N ASP A 62 -10.61 10.16 22.25
CA ASP A 62 -9.87 9.77 23.45
C ASP A 62 -8.45 9.31 23.11
N MET A 63 -8.22 8.94 21.84
CA MET A 63 -6.90 8.67 21.29
C MET A 63 -6.78 9.24 19.87
N VAL A 64 -5.67 9.92 19.58
CA VAL A 64 -5.30 10.34 18.23
C VAL A 64 -4.00 9.65 17.85
N ILE A 65 -3.99 8.95 16.71
CA ILE A 65 -2.79 8.30 16.16
C ILE A 65 -2.41 9.01 14.86
N LEU A 66 -1.19 9.54 14.81
CA LEU A 66 -0.60 10.10 13.61
C LEU A 66 0.35 9.06 12.99
N ASN A 67 -0.12 8.30 12.00
CA ASN A 67 0.67 7.31 11.28
C ASN A 67 1.37 7.94 10.06
N THR A 68 2.71 7.89 10.05
CA THR A 68 3.53 8.76 9.19
C THR A 68 4.52 7.99 8.31
N CYS A 69 4.96 8.66 7.25
CA CYS A 69 5.95 8.16 6.30
C CYS A 69 7.19 9.06 6.29
N HIS A 70 8.38 8.50 6.10
CA HIS A 70 9.66 9.22 6.18
C HIS A 70 10.31 9.50 4.81
N ILE A 71 9.71 8.99 3.71
CA ILE A 71 10.35 9.02 2.39
C ILE A 71 10.23 10.37 1.66
N ARG A 72 9.31 11.25 2.09
CA ARG A 72 9.07 12.57 1.45
C ARG A 72 9.84 13.68 2.15
N GLU A 73 10.22 14.70 1.38
CA GLU A 73 10.85 15.89 1.94
C GLU A 73 9.93 16.54 2.97
N ARG A 74 10.50 17.06 4.08
CA ARG A 74 9.76 17.72 5.17
C ARG A 74 8.69 16.86 5.85
N ALA A 75 8.79 15.54 5.75
CA ALA A 75 7.90 14.62 6.46
C ALA A 75 7.87 14.92 7.98
N THR A 76 9.05 15.11 8.56
CA THR A 76 9.23 15.45 9.98
C THR A 76 8.62 16.82 10.33
N ASP A 77 8.85 17.86 9.52
CA ASP A 77 8.26 19.19 9.78
C ASP A 77 6.73 19.15 9.74
N LYS A 78 6.16 18.36 8.83
CA LYS A 78 4.72 18.15 8.75
C LYS A 78 4.17 17.49 10.02
N VAL A 79 4.89 16.52 10.58
CA VAL A 79 4.55 15.88 11.86
C VAL A 79 4.50 16.92 12.98
N PHE A 80 5.54 17.72 13.15
CA PHE A 80 5.58 18.72 14.22
C PHE A 80 4.53 19.82 14.08
N SER A 81 4.24 20.25 12.85
CA SER A 81 3.17 21.21 12.57
C SER A 81 1.81 20.69 13.06
N GLU A 82 1.51 19.42 12.79
CA GLU A 82 0.24 18.81 13.22
C GLU A 82 0.22 18.48 14.70
N LEU A 83 1.33 17.99 15.27
CA LEU A 83 1.46 17.81 16.72
C LEU A 83 1.22 19.12 17.48
N GLY A 84 1.67 20.26 16.95
CA GLY A 84 1.37 21.58 17.51
C GLY A 84 -0.14 21.88 17.56
N ARG A 85 -0.91 21.49 16.54
CA ARG A 85 -2.38 21.64 16.53
C ARG A 85 -3.06 20.66 17.48
N LEU A 86 -2.63 19.41 17.47
CA LEU A 86 -3.17 18.35 18.34
C LEU A 86 -2.90 18.63 19.82
N ARG A 87 -1.78 19.28 20.14
CA ARG A 87 -1.49 19.77 21.49
C ARG A 87 -2.58 20.70 22.00
N VAL A 88 -2.98 21.70 21.21
CA VAL A 88 -4.04 22.64 21.60
C VAL A 88 -5.35 21.89 21.88
N ILE A 89 -5.70 20.92 21.03
CA ILE A 89 -6.90 20.09 21.20
C ILE A 89 -6.81 19.28 22.51
N LYS A 90 -5.66 18.65 22.78
CA LYS A 90 -5.43 17.87 24.01
C LYS A 90 -5.54 18.76 25.25
N GLU A 91 -4.97 19.97 25.23
CA GLU A 91 -5.06 20.96 26.32
C GLU A 91 -6.52 21.42 26.54
N THR A 92 -7.27 21.73 25.48
CA THR A 92 -8.70 22.10 25.58
C THR A 92 -9.52 20.97 26.19
N ARG A 93 -9.34 19.74 25.71
CA ARG A 93 -10.04 18.56 26.27
C ARG A 93 -9.68 18.32 27.73
N ALA A 94 -8.41 18.49 28.11
CA ALA A 94 -7.96 18.35 29.48
C ALA A 94 -8.62 19.39 30.42
N ALA A 95 -8.83 20.62 29.96
CA ALA A 95 -9.56 21.65 30.71
C ALA A 95 -11.04 21.27 30.95
N GLU A 96 -11.61 20.42 30.10
CA GLU A 96 -12.96 19.84 30.27
C GLU A 96 -12.95 18.54 31.10
N GLY A 97 -11.81 18.15 31.69
CA GLY A 97 -11.66 16.91 32.45
C GLY A 97 -11.54 15.65 31.59
N LYS A 98 -11.35 15.78 30.27
CA LYS A 98 -11.21 14.65 29.34
C LYS A 98 -9.73 14.34 29.09
N GLN A 99 -9.35 13.08 29.27
CA GLN A 99 -8.01 12.60 28.94
C GLN A 99 -7.93 12.22 27.46
N THR A 100 -6.78 12.51 26.83
CA THR A 100 -6.53 12.19 25.42
C THR A 100 -5.12 11.64 25.25
N ILE A 101 -5.02 10.45 24.67
CA ILE A 101 -3.73 9.86 24.27
C ILE A 101 -3.36 10.37 22.88
N LEU A 102 -2.14 10.88 22.73
CA LEU A 102 -1.55 11.26 21.45
C LEU A 102 -0.42 10.31 21.12
N ALA A 103 -0.54 9.60 20.00
CA ALA A 103 0.46 8.66 19.52
C ALA A 103 1.01 9.05 18.15
N VAL A 104 2.31 8.82 17.93
CA VAL A 104 2.96 8.96 16.62
C VAL A 104 3.46 7.59 16.18
N ALA A 105 3.02 7.15 15.01
CA ALA A 105 3.33 5.85 14.45
C ALA A 105 4.04 5.96 13.10
N GLY A 106 4.64 4.85 12.65
CA GLY A 106 5.14 4.69 11.29
C GLY A 106 6.63 5.05 11.13
N CYS A 107 7.04 5.32 9.89
CA CYS A 107 8.47 5.43 9.56
C CYS A 107 9.16 6.65 10.19
N VAL A 108 8.48 7.78 10.40
CA VAL A 108 9.10 8.93 11.07
C VAL A 108 9.29 8.63 12.54
N ALA A 109 8.30 8.00 13.20
CA ALA A 109 8.42 7.53 14.58
C ALA A 109 9.60 6.58 14.74
N GLN A 110 9.79 5.65 13.80
CA GLN A 110 10.91 4.73 13.77
C GLN A 110 12.28 5.44 13.63
N ALA A 111 12.37 6.41 12.72
CA ALA A 111 13.63 7.07 12.40
C ALA A 111 14.03 8.12 13.45
N GLU A 112 13.05 8.82 14.04
CA GLU A 112 13.27 10.04 14.82
C GLU A 112 12.54 10.01 16.18
N GLY A 113 12.28 8.81 16.72
CA GLY A 113 11.47 8.65 17.94
C GLY A 113 11.98 9.44 19.14
N ALA A 114 13.29 9.42 19.40
CA ALA A 114 13.92 10.19 20.48
C ALA A 114 13.72 11.71 20.29
N PHE A 115 13.89 12.21 19.06
CA PHE A 115 13.72 13.63 18.74
C PHE A 115 12.25 14.08 18.89
N ILE A 116 11.29 13.22 18.52
CA ILE A 116 9.87 13.48 18.75
C ILE A 116 9.59 13.64 20.24
N THR A 117 10.10 12.75 21.09
CA THR A 117 9.86 12.84 22.55
C THR A 117 10.53 14.06 23.19
N GLU A 118 11.69 14.48 22.71
CA GLU A 118 12.37 15.68 23.21
C GLU A 118 11.62 16.96 22.80
N ARG A 119 11.23 17.07 21.52
CA ARG A 119 10.62 18.30 20.96
C ARG A 119 9.11 18.39 21.22
N ALA A 120 8.43 17.26 21.41
CA ALA A 120 6.99 17.17 21.66
C ALA A 120 6.69 16.27 22.87
N PRO A 121 7.04 16.69 24.10
CA PRO A 121 6.90 15.88 25.32
C PRO A 121 5.44 15.59 25.72
N TYR A 122 4.47 16.21 25.03
CA TYR A 122 3.03 15.98 25.18
C TYR A 122 2.52 14.79 24.34
N VAL A 123 3.37 14.15 23.55
CA VAL A 123 3.10 12.86 22.88
C VAL A 123 3.26 11.75 23.90
N ASP A 124 2.27 10.87 24.02
CA ASP A 124 2.25 9.80 25.03
C ASP A 124 2.84 8.48 24.50
N ILE A 125 2.75 8.22 23.20
CA ILE A 125 3.22 6.97 22.58
C ILE A 125 3.96 7.27 21.27
N VAL A 126 5.13 6.67 21.08
CA VAL A 126 5.87 6.67 19.82
C VAL A 126 6.17 5.22 19.44
N LEU A 127 5.70 4.78 18.26
CA LEU A 127 5.86 3.40 17.83
C LEU A 127 6.31 3.25 16.37
N GLY A 128 7.20 2.28 16.15
CA GLY A 128 7.63 1.88 14.82
C GLY A 128 6.56 1.14 14.01
N PRO A 129 6.76 0.98 12.68
CA PRO A 129 5.82 0.25 11.84
C PRO A 129 5.74 -1.25 12.16
N GLN A 130 6.70 -1.82 12.90
CA GLN A 130 6.71 -3.24 13.26
C GLN A 130 6.09 -3.54 14.64
N THR A 131 5.78 -2.54 15.47
CA THR A 131 5.43 -2.77 16.89
C THR A 131 3.96 -2.53 17.23
N TYR A 132 3.10 -2.26 16.25
CA TYR A 132 1.71 -1.89 16.53
C TYR A 132 0.84 -2.99 17.15
N HIS A 133 1.22 -4.26 17.06
CA HIS A 133 0.57 -5.36 17.78
C HIS A 133 0.66 -5.18 19.32
N ARG A 134 1.65 -4.42 19.82
CA ARG A 134 1.83 -4.11 21.23
C ARG A 134 1.08 -2.85 21.69
N LEU A 135 0.35 -2.17 20.81
CA LEU A 135 -0.44 -0.98 21.16
C LEU A 135 -1.33 -1.15 22.41
N PRO A 136 -2.01 -2.29 22.64
CA PRO A 136 -2.83 -2.47 23.84
C PRO A 136 -2.01 -2.33 25.14
N GLU A 137 -0.81 -2.90 25.15
CA GLU A 137 0.13 -2.77 26.28
C GLU A 137 0.63 -1.33 26.42
N MET A 138 0.98 -0.68 25.31
CA MET A 138 1.45 0.72 25.30
C MET A 138 0.39 1.66 25.85
N VAL A 139 -0.88 1.48 25.49
CA VAL A 139 -2.01 2.26 26.02
C VAL A 139 -2.16 2.06 27.53
N ALA A 140 -2.05 0.82 28.02
CA ALA A 140 -2.10 0.54 29.45
C ALA A 140 -0.91 1.15 30.22
N ARG A 141 0.27 1.23 29.61
CA ARG A 141 1.45 1.91 30.17
C ARG A 141 1.30 3.43 30.15
N ALA A 142 0.84 4.01 29.05
CA ALA A 142 0.62 5.45 28.91
C ALA A 142 -0.38 5.99 29.94
N HIS A 143 -1.40 5.21 30.32
CA HIS A 143 -2.31 5.59 31.41
C HIS A 143 -1.69 5.61 32.80
N ARG A 144 -0.59 4.89 33.02
CA ARG A 144 0.06 4.74 34.34
C ARG A 144 1.36 5.53 34.47
N ALA A 145 2.01 5.84 33.35
CA ALA A 145 3.32 6.47 33.31
C ALA A 145 3.23 7.99 33.48
N ALA A 146 4.30 8.58 34.02
CA ALA A 146 4.49 10.04 34.06
C ALA A 146 5.23 10.59 32.82
N GLY A 147 5.48 9.76 31.80
CA GLY A 147 6.26 10.10 30.60
C GLY A 147 5.94 9.20 29.39
N PRO A 148 6.50 9.51 28.20
CA PRO A 148 6.16 8.85 26.95
C PRO A 148 6.59 7.38 26.90
N VAL A 149 5.80 6.55 26.22
CA VAL A 149 6.12 5.16 25.88
C VAL A 149 6.72 5.11 24.48
N ILE A 150 7.97 4.65 24.36
CA ILE A 150 8.68 4.54 23.09
C ILE A 150 8.92 3.06 22.77
N GLU A 151 8.46 2.62 21.60
CA GLU A 151 8.59 1.25 21.11
C GLU A 151 8.99 1.27 19.62
N THR A 152 10.25 1.64 19.37
CA THR A 152 10.86 1.76 18.04
C THR A 152 11.90 0.69 17.77
N ASP A 153 12.12 -0.27 18.66
CA ASP A 153 13.02 -1.38 18.38
C ASP A 153 12.37 -2.37 17.40
N PHE A 154 13.19 -3.03 16.57
CA PHE A 154 12.72 -4.11 15.71
C PHE A 154 12.62 -5.39 16.55
N PRO A 155 11.40 -5.90 16.83
CA PRO A 155 11.24 -7.09 17.62
C PRO A 155 11.67 -8.33 16.82
N VAL A 156 12.17 -9.37 17.52
CA VAL A 156 12.52 -10.66 16.88
C VAL A 156 11.26 -11.42 16.44
N GLU A 157 10.18 -11.26 17.20
CA GLU A 157 8.87 -11.86 16.89
C GLU A 157 8.15 -11.10 15.77
N GLN A 158 7.51 -11.83 14.86
CA GLN A 158 6.80 -11.20 13.75
C GLN A 158 5.43 -10.72 14.21
N LYS A 159 5.14 -9.42 14.03
CA LYS A 159 3.86 -8.83 14.47
C LYS A 159 2.63 -9.54 13.92
N PHE A 160 2.72 -10.11 12.71
CA PHE A 160 1.60 -10.76 12.02
C PHE A 160 1.08 -11.98 12.79
N ASP A 161 1.93 -12.60 13.61
CA ASP A 161 1.56 -13.75 14.45
C ASP A 161 0.62 -13.34 15.61
N PHE A 162 0.53 -12.03 15.90
CA PHE A 162 -0.24 -11.49 17.02
C PHE A 162 -1.42 -10.62 16.58
N LEU A 163 -1.61 -10.41 15.27
CA LEU A 163 -2.72 -9.61 14.78
C LEU A 163 -4.03 -10.41 14.89
N PRO A 164 -5.14 -9.76 15.27
CA PRO A 164 -6.44 -10.42 15.30
C PRO A 164 -6.77 -11.03 13.93
N GLU A 165 -7.13 -12.31 13.90
CA GLU A 165 -7.52 -13.01 12.67
C GLU A 165 -8.79 -12.42 12.04
N THR A 166 -9.65 -11.84 12.87
CA THR A 166 -10.88 -11.17 12.44
C THR A 166 -10.99 -9.85 13.18
N ALA A 167 -11.25 -8.78 12.41
CA ALA A 167 -11.39 -7.47 13.00
C ALA A 167 -12.68 -6.75 12.57
N PRO A 168 -13.39 -6.12 13.50
CA PRO A 168 -14.65 -5.43 13.23
C PRO A 168 -14.39 -3.95 12.92
N SER A 169 -13.89 -3.56 11.73
CA SER A 169 -13.86 -2.11 11.45
C SER A 169 -13.83 -1.60 10.00
N ALA A 170 -13.38 -2.35 8.99
CA ALA A 170 -13.39 -1.78 7.64
C ALA A 170 -14.79 -1.75 6.99
N GLU A 171 -15.20 -0.60 6.45
CA GLU A 171 -16.32 -0.51 5.50
C GLU A 171 -16.16 -1.58 4.40
N ARG A 172 -17.28 -2.07 3.86
CA ARG A 172 -17.26 -2.97 2.70
C ARG A 172 -16.55 -2.26 1.55
N ALA A 173 -15.31 -2.63 1.28
CA ALA A 173 -14.50 -2.03 0.22
C ALA A 173 -14.40 -2.99 -0.96
N VAL A 174 -14.69 -2.49 -2.16
CA VAL A 174 -14.54 -3.25 -3.43
C VAL A 174 -13.07 -3.60 -3.70
N THR A 175 -12.15 -2.77 -3.24
CA THR A 175 -10.71 -2.95 -3.38
C THR A 175 -10.05 -2.98 -2.01
N ALA A 176 -9.10 -3.90 -1.80
CA ALA A 176 -8.39 -4.02 -0.53
C ALA A 176 -6.87 -4.09 -0.71
N PHE A 177 -6.14 -3.60 0.30
CA PHE A 177 -4.70 -3.79 0.44
C PHE A 177 -4.43 -5.00 1.33
N LEU A 178 -3.42 -5.80 0.95
CA LEU A 178 -2.99 -6.95 1.73
C LEU A 178 -1.46 -6.99 1.79
N THR A 179 -0.89 -6.69 2.95
CA THR A 179 0.56 -6.80 3.15
C THR A 179 0.99 -8.25 3.17
N ILE A 180 1.89 -8.66 2.29
CA ILE A 180 2.43 -10.04 2.21
C ILE A 180 3.86 -10.15 2.73
N GLN A 181 4.56 -9.02 2.81
CA GLN A 181 5.98 -8.95 3.16
C GLN A 181 6.28 -7.61 3.81
N GLU A 182 7.28 -7.58 4.69
CA GLU A 182 7.84 -6.37 5.27
C GLU A 182 9.35 -6.32 5.17
N GLY A 183 9.91 -5.12 5.30
CA GLY A 183 11.36 -4.92 5.21
C GLY A 183 11.90 -5.13 3.80
N CYS A 184 13.18 -4.81 3.62
CA CYS A 184 13.82 -4.90 2.31
C CYS A 184 15.34 -5.03 2.43
N ASP A 185 15.90 -6.06 1.81
CA ASP A 185 17.34 -6.36 1.88
C ASP A 185 18.13 -5.83 0.66
N LYS A 186 17.53 -4.93 -0.14
CA LYS A 186 18.22 -4.40 -1.33
C LYS A 186 19.27 -3.34 -1.02
N PHE A 187 19.16 -2.64 0.11
CA PHE A 187 20.07 -1.57 0.53
C PHE A 187 20.42 -0.60 -0.62
N CYS A 188 19.39 -0.14 -1.35
CA CYS A 188 19.57 0.91 -2.37
C CYS A 188 20.15 2.15 -1.68
N SER A 189 21.17 2.79 -2.26
CA SER A 189 21.97 3.80 -1.55
C SER A 189 21.18 5.04 -1.13
N PHE A 190 20.03 5.30 -1.74
CA PHE A 190 19.13 6.41 -1.43
C PHE A 190 17.98 6.03 -0.46
N CYS A 191 17.79 4.74 -0.15
CA CYS A 191 16.57 4.24 0.47
C CYS A 191 16.71 4.05 1.99
N VAL A 192 15.79 4.63 2.76
CA VAL A 192 15.73 4.50 4.23
C VAL A 192 15.02 3.25 4.72
N VAL A 193 14.38 2.51 3.82
CA VAL A 193 13.51 1.38 4.19
C VAL A 193 14.22 0.32 5.05
N PRO A 194 15.45 -0.14 4.75
CA PRO A 194 16.11 -1.16 5.57
C PRO A 194 16.27 -0.71 7.04
N TYR A 195 16.43 0.59 7.27
CA TYR A 195 16.62 1.17 8.59
C TYR A 195 15.31 1.51 9.31
N THR A 196 14.20 1.61 8.57
CA THR A 196 12.89 2.05 9.11
C THR A 196 11.82 0.97 9.07
N ARG A 197 12.05 -0.14 8.38
CA ARG A 197 11.13 -1.29 8.30
C ARG A 197 11.85 -2.64 8.46
N GLY A 198 13.14 -2.64 8.79
CA GLY A 198 13.90 -3.83 9.13
C GLY A 198 14.24 -4.72 7.93
N ALA A 199 14.74 -5.91 8.26
CA ALA A 199 15.10 -6.96 7.31
C ALA A 199 13.87 -7.51 6.58
N GLU A 200 14.08 -8.02 5.38
CA GLU A 200 13.04 -8.63 4.57
C GLU A 200 12.44 -9.88 5.26
N ALA A 201 11.12 -9.89 5.41
CA ALA A 201 10.37 -10.99 6.01
C ALA A 201 9.03 -11.17 5.29
N SER A 202 8.81 -12.37 4.77
CA SER A 202 7.58 -12.74 4.08
C SER A 202 6.63 -13.47 5.04
N ARG A 203 5.34 -13.18 4.92
CA ARG A 203 4.29 -13.88 5.67
C ARG A 203 4.11 -15.30 5.12
N PRO A 204 3.80 -16.30 5.96
CA PRO A 204 3.41 -17.63 5.49
C PRO A 204 2.23 -17.56 4.52
N ALA A 205 2.25 -18.34 3.44
CA ALA A 205 1.24 -18.29 2.38
C ALA A 205 -0.17 -18.58 2.91
N ALA A 206 -0.29 -19.50 3.87
CA ALA A 206 -1.57 -19.84 4.50
C ALA A 206 -2.22 -18.64 5.21
N ALA A 207 -1.43 -17.82 5.92
CA ALA A 207 -1.93 -16.63 6.60
C ALA A 207 -2.38 -15.55 5.61
N VAL A 208 -1.63 -15.37 4.51
CA VAL A 208 -1.99 -14.44 3.43
C VAL A 208 -3.30 -14.87 2.77
N ILE A 209 -3.43 -16.16 2.42
CA ILE A 209 -4.64 -16.70 1.79
C ILE A 209 -5.85 -16.59 2.73
N ALA A 210 -5.69 -16.84 4.03
CA ALA A 210 -6.76 -16.71 5.02
C ALA A 210 -7.27 -15.26 5.09
N GLU A 211 -6.36 -14.28 5.16
CA GLU A 211 -6.75 -12.86 5.17
C GLU A 211 -7.38 -12.44 3.83
N ALA A 212 -6.86 -12.91 2.69
CA ALA A 212 -7.47 -12.66 1.39
C ALA A 212 -8.91 -13.18 1.31
N LYS A 213 -9.17 -14.40 1.80
CA LYS A 213 -10.53 -14.97 1.88
C LYS A 213 -11.44 -14.12 2.76
N HIS A 214 -10.94 -13.61 3.89
CA HIS A 214 -11.71 -12.72 4.76
C HIS A 214 -12.06 -11.40 4.08
N LEU A 215 -11.12 -10.79 3.35
CA LEU A 215 -11.35 -9.57 2.57
C LEU A 215 -12.41 -9.79 1.48
N VAL A 216 -12.32 -10.90 0.74
CA VAL A 216 -13.29 -11.27 -0.30
C VAL A 216 -14.68 -11.52 0.29
N ALA A 217 -14.77 -12.23 1.42
CA ALA A 217 -16.03 -12.46 2.12
C ALA A 217 -16.72 -11.15 2.57
N ARG A 218 -15.96 -10.05 2.70
CA ARG A 218 -16.46 -8.71 3.02
C ARG A 218 -16.76 -7.83 1.80
N GLY A 219 -16.62 -8.37 0.59
CA GLY A 219 -16.96 -7.69 -0.66
C GLY A 219 -15.77 -7.19 -1.47
N ALA A 220 -14.52 -7.48 -1.07
CA ALA A 220 -13.37 -7.17 -1.91
C ALA A 220 -13.38 -8.03 -3.17
N ARG A 221 -13.23 -7.38 -4.32
CA ARG A 221 -13.15 -7.98 -5.65
C ARG A 221 -11.77 -7.82 -6.27
N GLU A 222 -11.00 -6.85 -5.77
CA GLU A 222 -9.60 -6.64 -6.13
C GLU A 222 -8.74 -6.59 -4.86
N ILE A 223 -7.65 -7.35 -4.84
CA ILE A 223 -6.64 -7.31 -3.79
C ILE A 223 -5.33 -6.81 -4.39
N THR A 224 -4.77 -5.75 -3.78
CA THR A 224 -3.42 -5.28 -4.07
C THR A 224 -2.47 -5.76 -2.99
N LEU A 225 -1.55 -6.64 -3.35
CA LEU A 225 -0.50 -7.17 -2.50
C LEU A 225 0.55 -6.08 -2.23
N LEU A 226 0.88 -5.89 -0.96
CA LEU A 226 1.82 -4.87 -0.50
C LEU A 226 3.05 -5.47 0.17
N GLY A 227 4.15 -4.74 0.04
CA GLY A 227 5.44 -5.03 0.66
C GLY A 227 6.43 -3.96 0.24
N GLN A 228 7.67 -4.01 0.74
CA GLN A 228 8.72 -3.09 0.31
C GLN A 228 9.48 -3.60 -0.92
N ASN A 229 9.35 -4.89 -1.22
CA ASN A 229 9.84 -5.53 -2.44
C ASN A 229 9.03 -6.80 -2.74
N VAL A 230 7.77 -6.63 -3.17
CA VAL A 230 6.77 -7.70 -3.19
C VAL A 230 7.14 -8.90 -4.07
N ASN A 231 7.88 -8.70 -5.14
CA ASN A 231 8.29 -9.79 -6.04
C ASN A 231 9.51 -10.55 -5.53
N ALA A 232 10.07 -10.20 -4.37
CA ALA A 232 10.98 -11.08 -3.62
C ALA A 232 10.26 -11.95 -2.58
N TYR A 233 8.92 -11.99 -2.59
CA TYR A 233 8.15 -12.81 -1.64
C TYR A 233 8.63 -14.26 -1.64
N HIS A 234 8.91 -14.77 -0.43
CA HIS A 234 9.40 -16.12 -0.16
C HIS A 234 8.72 -16.66 1.12
N GLY A 235 7.49 -17.13 0.99
CA GLY A 235 6.67 -17.53 2.14
C GLY A 235 6.54 -19.03 2.30
N ALA A 236 6.54 -19.51 3.54
CA ALA A 236 6.26 -20.92 3.85
C ALA A 236 4.87 -21.34 3.29
N GLY A 237 4.89 -22.32 2.40
CA GLY A 237 3.73 -22.92 1.76
C GLY A 237 3.09 -24.03 2.59
N ALA A 238 1.83 -24.35 2.28
CA ALA A 238 1.10 -25.42 2.96
C ALA A 238 1.69 -26.83 2.72
N ASP A 239 2.50 -26.97 1.68
CA ASP A 239 3.26 -28.19 1.34
C ASP A 239 4.64 -28.25 2.00
N GLY A 240 4.95 -27.31 2.92
CA GLY A 240 6.23 -27.21 3.61
C GLY A 240 7.37 -26.69 2.75
N ARG A 241 7.11 -26.32 1.48
CA ARG A 241 8.08 -25.69 0.59
C ARG A 241 7.93 -24.18 0.64
N ASP A 242 8.99 -23.48 0.24
CA ASP A 242 8.96 -22.04 0.09
C ASP A 242 8.23 -21.65 -1.21
N TRP A 243 7.33 -20.68 -1.13
CA TRP A 243 6.52 -20.21 -2.26
C TRP A 243 6.99 -18.81 -2.69
N GLY A 244 7.27 -18.66 -3.99
CA GLY A 244 7.47 -17.37 -4.63
C GLY A 244 6.15 -16.62 -4.87
N LEU A 245 6.25 -15.34 -5.27
CA LEU A 245 5.08 -14.49 -5.55
C LEU A 245 4.16 -15.11 -6.62
N ALA A 246 4.73 -15.72 -7.66
CA ALA A 246 3.97 -16.39 -8.72
C ALA A 246 3.04 -17.47 -8.14
N ARG A 247 3.58 -18.38 -7.33
CA ARG A 247 2.80 -19.46 -6.71
C ARG A 247 1.71 -18.92 -5.78
N LEU A 248 2.01 -17.89 -5.00
CA LEU A 248 1.01 -17.20 -4.18
C LEU A 248 -0.11 -16.61 -5.05
N ALA A 249 0.22 -15.97 -6.18
CA ALA A 249 -0.78 -15.40 -7.09
C ALA A 249 -1.73 -16.45 -7.67
N TYR A 250 -1.22 -17.63 -8.08
CA TYR A 250 -2.08 -18.75 -8.49
C TYR A 250 -3.04 -19.17 -7.37
N ALA A 251 -2.53 -19.33 -6.14
CA ALA A 251 -3.36 -19.75 -5.01
C ALA A 251 -4.42 -18.69 -4.62
N LEU A 252 -4.11 -17.40 -4.78
CA LEU A 252 -5.07 -16.32 -4.57
C LEU A 252 -6.12 -16.28 -5.67
N ALA A 253 -5.75 -16.54 -6.92
CA ALA A 253 -6.67 -16.55 -8.06
C ALA A 253 -7.75 -17.65 -7.93
N ASP A 254 -7.46 -18.72 -7.18
CA ASP A 254 -8.42 -19.79 -6.87
C ASP A 254 -9.49 -19.38 -5.84
N ILE A 255 -9.38 -18.20 -5.20
CA ILE A 255 -10.36 -17.73 -4.21
C ILE A 255 -11.65 -17.29 -4.93
N PRO A 256 -12.80 -17.97 -4.69
CA PRO A 256 -14.05 -17.59 -5.34
C PRO A 256 -14.47 -16.16 -4.99
N GLY A 257 -14.70 -15.34 -6.01
CA GLY A 257 -15.12 -13.94 -5.85
C GLY A 257 -13.98 -12.92 -5.87
N LEU A 258 -12.72 -13.34 -5.94
CA LEU A 258 -11.59 -12.46 -6.23
C LEU A 258 -11.43 -12.33 -7.75
N ASP A 259 -11.76 -11.16 -8.31
CA ASP A 259 -11.66 -10.93 -9.76
C ASP A 259 -10.26 -10.46 -10.19
N ARG A 260 -9.57 -9.71 -9.32
CA ARG A 260 -8.34 -9.01 -9.66
C ARG A 260 -7.28 -9.10 -8.56
N ILE A 261 -6.06 -9.37 -8.97
CA ILE A 261 -4.85 -9.35 -8.16
C ILE A 261 -3.93 -8.30 -8.75
N ARG A 262 -3.40 -7.46 -7.88
CA ARG A 262 -2.33 -6.50 -8.18
C ARG A 262 -1.23 -6.66 -7.17
N TYR A 263 -0.07 -6.14 -7.52
CA TYR A 263 1.00 -5.95 -6.55
C TYR A 263 1.73 -4.66 -6.92
N THR A 264 2.36 -4.03 -5.93
CA THR A 264 3.16 -2.83 -6.14
C THR A 264 4.39 -2.84 -5.27
N THR A 265 5.38 -2.03 -5.65
CA THR A 265 6.71 -1.99 -5.04
C THR A 265 7.54 -3.23 -5.39
N SER A 266 7.93 -3.31 -6.66
CA SER A 266 8.71 -4.42 -7.23
C SER A 266 10.16 -4.02 -7.51
N HIS A 267 11.05 -4.99 -7.61
CA HIS A 267 12.43 -4.77 -8.04
C HIS A 267 12.75 -5.57 -9.32
N PRO A 268 13.34 -4.97 -10.37
CA PRO A 268 13.61 -5.65 -11.65
C PRO A 268 14.36 -6.98 -11.53
N ARG A 269 15.31 -7.06 -10.59
CA ARG A 269 16.09 -8.29 -10.33
C ARG A 269 15.30 -9.47 -9.80
N ASP A 270 14.15 -9.23 -9.17
CA ASP A 270 13.32 -10.29 -8.57
C ASP A 270 12.11 -10.60 -9.47
N MET A 271 12.14 -10.18 -10.73
CA MET A 271 11.15 -10.57 -11.72
C MET A 271 11.66 -11.83 -12.42
N ASP A 272 11.36 -12.98 -11.82
CA ASP A 272 11.74 -14.29 -12.35
C ASP A 272 10.80 -14.77 -13.48
N ASP A 273 11.21 -15.84 -14.16
CA ASP A 273 10.45 -16.38 -15.28
C ASP A 273 9.10 -16.98 -14.83
N ASP A 274 8.97 -17.44 -13.58
CA ASP A 274 7.71 -17.96 -13.01
C ASP A 274 6.67 -16.84 -12.85
N LEU A 275 7.08 -15.65 -12.38
CA LEU A 275 6.20 -14.49 -12.25
C LEU A 275 5.85 -13.90 -13.62
N ILE A 276 6.76 -13.94 -14.59
CA ILE A 276 6.47 -13.58 -15.98
C ILE A 276 5.43 -14.55 -16.57
N ALA A 277 5.57 -15.85 -16.35
CA ALA A 277 4.59 -16.86 -16.76
C ALA A 277 3.23 -16.63 -16.09
N ALA A 278 3.21 -16.31 -14.79
CA ALA A 278 1.96 -15.98 -14.09
C ALA A 278 1.22 -14.79 -14.72
N HIS A 279 1.93 -13.78 -15.23
CA HIS A 279 1.28 -12.68 -15.97
C HIS A 279 0.60 -13.16 -17.26
N ALA A 280 1.19 -14.14 -17.97
CA ALA A 280 0.59 -14.73 -19.16
C ALA A 280 -0.62 -15.61 -18.83
N ASP A 281 -0.51 -16.42 -17.78
CA ASP A 281 -1.45 -17.49 -17.48
C ASP A 281 -2.66 -17.05 -16.64
N LEU A 282 -2.53 -15.99 -15.83
CA LEU A 282 -3.55 -15.57 -14.87
C LEU A 282 -4.28 -14.30 -15.34
N PRO A 283 -5.52 -14.41 -15.86
CA PRO A 283 -6.34 -13.24 -16.18
C PRO A 283 -6.61 -12.35 -14.96
N ALA A 284 -6.68 -12.94 -13.76
CA ALA A 284 -6.85 -12.22 -12.51
C ALA A 284 -5.64 -11.33 -12.18
N LEU A 285 -4.42 -11.69 -12.62
CA LEU A 285 -3.25 -10.85 -12.43
C LEU A 285 -3.31 -9.70 -13.44
N MET A 286 -3.43 -8.47 -12.93
CA MET A 286 -3.76 -7.33 -13.80
C MET A 286 -2.57 -6.86 -14.64
N PRO A 287 -2.80 -6.43 -15.90
CA PRO A 287 -1.75 -6.10 -16.88
C PRO A 287 -1.07 -4.75 -16.63
N PHE A 288 -1.11 -4.22 -15.41
CA PHE A 288 -0.45 -2.98 -15.05
C PHE A 288 0.59 -3.25 -13.99
N LEU A 289 1.85 -3.20 -14.41
CA LEU A 289 2.99 -3.54 -13.59
C LEU A 289 3.80 -2.30 -13.25
N HIS A 290 3.88 -1.99 -11.96
CA HIS A 290 4.80 -0.99 -11.44
C HIS A 290 6.16 -1.65 -11.12
N LEU A 291 7.17 -1.31 -11.91
CA LEU A 291 8.52 -1.88 -11.88
C LEU A 291 9.60 -0.77 -11.88
N PRO A 292 9.89 -0.15 -10.73
CA PRO A 292 10.86 0.94 -10.64
C PRO A 292 12.28 0.60 -11.12
N VAL A 293 12.75 1.30 -12.16
CA VAL A 293 14.15 1.25 -12.59
C VAL A 293 15.05 2.27 -11.88
N GLN A 294 14.47 3.42 -11.48
CA GLN A 294 15.11 4.56 -10.81
C GLN A 294 15.99 5.46 -11.71
N SER A 295 16.76 4.90 -12.65
CA SER A 295 17.58 5.66 -13.62
C SER A 295 17.77 4.86 -14.91
N GLY A 296 18.10 5.51 -16.02
CA GLY A 296 18.55 4.85 -17.26
C GLY A 296 20.06 4.86 -17.48
N SER A 297 20.85 5.40 -16.56
CA SER A 297 22.32 5.33 -16.62
C SER A 297 22.84 4.16 -15.78
N ASP A 298 23.60 3.26 -16.39
CA ASP A 298 24.23 2.14 -15.69
C ASP A 298 25.17 2.60 -14.57
N ARG A 299 25.85 3.73 -14.77
CA ARG A 299 26.73 4.32 -13.75
C ARG A 299 25.94 4.78 -12.53
N ILE A 300 24.77 5.39 -12.75
CA ILE A 300 23.89 5.83 -11.66
C ILE A 300 23.15 4.65 -11.03
N LEU A 301 22.70 3.67 -11.81
CA LEU A 301 22.14 2.41 -11.30
C LEU A 301 23.13 1.66 -10.40
N ALA A 302 24.40 1.63 -10.78
CA ALA A 302 25.47 1.08 -9.95
C ALA A 302 25.66 1.89 -8.66
N ALA A 303 25.73 3.23 -8.74
CA ALA A 303 25.83 4.12 -7.57
C ALA A 303 24.61 4.02 -6.63
N MET A 304 23.44 3.70 -7.19
CA MET A 304 22.20 3.43 -6.48
C MET A 304 22.15 2.03 -5.83
N ASN A 305 23.15 1.16 -6.09
CA ASN A 305 23.17 -0.26 -5.72
C ASN A 305 21.96 -1.05 -6.27
N ARG A 306 21.55 -0.77 -7.52
CA ARG A 306 20.42 -1.44 -8.19
C ARG A 306 20.74 -2.84 -8.70
N ARG A 307 22.03 -3.12 -8.97
CA ARG A 307 22.56 -4.42 -9.44
C ARG A 307 21.88 -4.95 -10.72
N HIS A 308 21.45 -4.06 -11.60
CA HIS A 308 21.02 -4.32 -12.97
C HIS A 308 21.37 -3.09 -13.83
N THR A 309 21.41 -3.29 -15.14
CA THR A 309 21.66 -2.25 -16.15
C THR A 309 20.36 -1.81 -16.82
N ALA A 310 20.40 -0.70 -17.56
CA ALA A 310 19.30 -0.26 -18.41
C ALA A 310 18.96 -1.32 -19.48
N ASP A 311 19.95 -2.04 -20.00
CA ASP A 311 19.75 -3.10 -20.98
C ASP A 311 19.13 -4.38 -20.38
N ASP A 312 19.48 -4.73 -19.14
CA ASP A 312 18.77 -5.79 -18.39
C ASP A 312 17.30 -5.44 -18.26
N TYR A 313 17.00 -4.18 -17.94
CA TYR A 313 15.63 -3.69 -17.82
C TYR A 313 14.87 -3.74 -19.15
N ARG A 314 15.48 -3.30 -20.26
CA ARG A 314 14.88 -3.40 -21.61
C ARG A 314 14.55 -4.85 -21.97
N ARG A 315 15.48 -5.78 -21.76
CA ARG A 315 15.25 -7.22 -22.01
C ARG A 315 14.11 -7.77 -21.15
N LEU A 316 14.03 -7.37 -19.89
CA LEU A 316 12.97 -7.79 -18.99
C LEU A 316 11.59 -7.28 -19.44
N ILE A 317 11.50 -6.01 -19.84
CA ILE A 317 10.25 -5.46 -20.40
C ILE A 317 9.83 -6.19 -21.67
N GLU A 318 10.78 -6.52 -22.55
CA GLU A 318 10.48 -7.27 -23.78
C GLU A 318 9.96 -8.69 -23.48
N LYS A 319 10.57 -9.38 -22.52
CA LYS A 319 10.06 -10.68 -22.03
C LYS A 319 8.61 -10.57 -21.53
N LEU A 320 8.32 -9.55 -20.72
CA LEU A 320 6.97 -9.32 -20.17
C LEU A 320 5.94 -9.01 -21.27
N ARG A 321 6.31 -8.19 -22.26
CA ARG A 321 5.45 -7.90 -23.44
C ARG A 321 5.22 -9.12 -24.31
N THR A 322 6.23 -9.96 -24.46
CA THR A 322 6.12 -11.22 -25.21
C THR A 322 5.16 -12.18 -24.51
N ALA A 323 5.29 -12.31 -23.18
CA ALA A 323 4.43 -13.16 -22.37
C ALA A 323 2.99 -12.63 -22.32
N ARG A 324 2.81 -11.31 -22.25
CA ARG A 324 1.51 -10.64 -22.23
C ARG A 324 1.51 -9.33 -23.02
N PRO A 325 0.98 -9.32 -24.27
CA PRO A 325 1.06 -8.16 -25.15
C PRO A 325 0.30 -6.90 -24.69
N ASP A 326 -0.72 -7.04 -23.85
CA ASP A 326 -1.51 -5.92 -23.33
C ASP A 326 -0.90 -5.27 -22.07
N MET A 327 0.32 -5.66 -21.67
CA MET A 327 1.00 -5.10 -20.50
C MET A 327 1.28 -3.59 -20.65
N ALA A 328 0.88 -2.85 -19.61
CA ALA A 328 1.24 -1.47 -19.38
C ALA A 328 2.20 -1.37 -18.18
N PHE A 329 3.22 -0.53 -18.31
CA PHE A 329 4.27 -0.41 -17.31
C PHE A 329 4.26 0.94 -16.61
N SER A 330 4.60 0.91 -15.34
CA SER A 330 4.95 2.07 -14.55
C SER A 330 6.30 1.93 -13.89
N SER A 331 6.97 3.06 -13.61
CA SER A 331 8.26 3.09 -12.93
C SER A 331 8.40 4.35 -12.08
N ASP A 332 9.40 4.34 -11.20
CA ASP A 332 9.91 5.52 -10.51
C ASP A 332 11.24 5.96 -11.10
N PHE A 333 11.50 7.26 -11.06
CA PHE A 333 12.75 7.88 -11.47
C PHE A 333 13.23 8.89 -10.42
N ILE A 334 14.53 8.90 -10.15
CA ILE A 334 15.17 9.85 -9.24
C ILE A 334 16.19 10.66 -10.04
N VAL A 335 15.92 11.95 -10.23
CA VAL A 335 16.87 12.88 -10.86
C VAL A 335 17.76 13.54 -9.82
N GLY A 336 18.99 13.85 -10.20
CA GLY A 336 19.94 14.56 -9.35
C GLY A 336 20.56 13.70 -8.25
N HIS A 337 20.64 12.38 -8.45
CA HIS A 337 21.42 11.50 -7.57
C HIS A 337 22.87 12.02 -7.46
N PRO A 338 23.55 11.88 -6.31
CA PRO A 338 24.94 12.31 -6.17
C PRO A 338 25.82 11.76 -7.31
N GLY A 339 26.50 12.68 -7.98
CA GLY A 339 27.37 12.42 -9.12
C GLY A 339 26.68 12.37 -10.49
N GLU A 340 25.36 12.56 -10.62
CA GLU A 340 24.63 12.49 -11.90
C GLU A 340 24.99 13.63 -12.86
N THR A 341 25.52 13.29 -14.04
CA THR A 341 25.86 14.25 -15.10
C THR A 341 24.73 14.42 -16.12
N ALA A 342 24.85 15.40 -17.01
CA ALA A 342 23.91 15.59 -18.10
C ALA A 342 23.79 14.36 -19.03
N ALA A 343 24.90 13.63 -19.26
CA ALA A 343 24.88 12.42 -20.07
C ALA A 343 24.11 11.26 -19.40
N ASP A 344 24.17 11.16 -18.06
CA ASP A 344 23.40 10.15 -17.33
C ASP A 344 21.91 10.47 -17.30
N PHE A 345 21.60 11.76 -17.19
CA PHE A 345 20.22 12.23 -17.30
C PHE A 345 19.66 11.95 -18.70
N GLU A 346 20.41 12.22 -19.77
CA GLU A 346 19.98 11.88 -21.13
C GLU A 346 19.81 10.38 -21.33
N ALA A 347 20.67 9.53 -20.74
CA ALA A 347 20.48 8.08 -20.75
C ALA A 347 19.17 7.67 -20.06
N THR A 348 18.78 8.37 -18.99
CA THR A 348 17.48 8.20 -18.34
C THR A 348 16.34 8.60 -19.25
N MET A 349 16.44 9.76 -19.92
CA MET A 349 15.45 10.20 -20.91
C MET A 349 15.31 9.20 -22.05
N GLN A 350 16.43 8.66 -22.55
CA GLN A 350 16.42 7.66 -23.61
C GLN A 350 15.70 6.37 -23.17
N LEU A 351 15.98 5.86 -21.97
CA LEU A 351 15.27 4.69 -21.45
C LEU A 351 13.75 4.94 -21.36
N VAL A 352 13.33 6.13 -20.91
CA VAL A 352 11.91 6.50 -20.88
C VAL A 352 11.31 6.49 -22.28
N ARG A 353 12.00 7.05 -23.28
CA ARG A 353 11.57 7.02 -24.69
C ARG A 353 11.45 5.60 -25.23
N ASP A 354 12.43 4.74 -24.96
CA ASP A 354 12.48 3.36 -25.44
C ASP A 354 11.32 2.52 -24.89
N ILE A 355 11.00 2.69 -23.61
CA ILE A 355 10.00 1.87 -22.94
C ILE A 355 8.59 2.39 -23.20
N GLY A 356 8.34 3.71 -23.15
CA GLY A 356 6.98 4.24 -23.29
C GLY A 356 6.09 3.88 -22.10
N PHE A 357 6.32 4.50 -20.95
CA PHE A 357 5.59 4.19 -19.73
C PHE A 357 4.16 4.73 -19.77
N ALA A 358 3.18 3.89 -19.36
CA ALA A 358 1.78 4.32 -19.24
C ALA A 358 1.58 5.31 -18.09
N GLN A 359 2.44 5.23 -17.07
CA GLN A 359 2.51 6.16 -15.96
C GLN A 359 3.90 6.08 -15.34
N ALA A 360 4.50 7.17 -14.91
CA ALA A 360 5.70 7.10 -14.10
C ALA A 360 5.71 8.19 -13.03
N TYR A 361 6.39 7.91 -11.93
CA TYR A 361 6.67 8.89 -10.89
C TYR A 361 8.10 9.37 -11.03
N SER A 362 8.32 10.66 -10.80
CA SER A 362 9.64 11.27 -10.88
C SER A 362 9.85 12.17 -9.69
N PHE A 363 11.04 12.09 -9.11
CA PHE A 363 11.40 12.77 -7.88
C PHE A 363 12.79 13.38 -8.00
N LYS A 364 13.01 14.51 -7.32
CA LYS A 364 14.39 14.95 -7.05
C LYS A 364 14.99 14.06 -5.97
N TYR A 365 16.27 13.76 -6.10
CA TYR A 365 17.03 13.16 -5.02
C TYR A 365 16.97 14.04 -3.78
N SER A 366 16.50 13.44 -2.68
CA SER A 366 16.40 14.06 -1.36
C SER A 366 17.26 13.25 -0.40
N PRO A 367 18.33 13.83 0.17
CA PRO A 367 19.21 13.11 1.09
C PRO A 367 18.43 12.71 2.34
N ARG A 368 18.68 11.49 2.81
CA ARG A 368 18.06 10.96 4.02
C ARG A 368 19.13 10.60 5.04
N PRO A 369 19.02 11.05 6.30
CA PRO A 369 19.97 10.68 7.33
C PRO A 369 20.14 9.15 7.39
N GLY A 370 21.40 8.71 7.45
CA GLY A 370 21.76 7.29 7.53
C GLY A 370 21.87 6.54 6.19
N THR A 371 21.43 7.12 5.06
CA THR A 371 21.57 6.43 3.76
C THR A 371 22.96 6.67 3.15
N PRO A 372 23.55 5.68 2.45
CA PRO A 372 24.88 5.84 1.85
C PRO A 372 25.00 7.05 0.91
N ALA A 373 23.98 7.33 0.09
CA ALA A 373 24.00 8.45 -0.85
C ALA A 373 23.94 9.82 -0.15
N ALA A 374 23.44 9.92 1.10
CA ALA A 374 23.35 11.19 1.80
C ALA A 374 24.73 11.77 2.14
N GLY A 375 25.74 10.93 2.36
CA GLY A 375 27.12 11.32 2.62
C GLY A 375 28.01 11.39 1.36
N SER A 376 27.48 11.06 0.18
CA SER A 376 28.27 11.01 -1.06
C SER A 376 28.61 12.43 -1.58
N PRO A 377 29.82 12.65 -2.12
CA PRO A 377 30.16 13.90 -2.78
C PRO A 377 29.40 14.05 -4.12
N GLY A 378 29.44 15.26 -4.69
CA GLY A 378 28.87 15.53 -6.01
C GLY A 378 27.36 15.72 -6.01
N MET A 379 26.81 16.35 -4.97
CA MET A 379 25.39 16.74 -4.97
C MET A 379 25.10 17.66 -6.15
N VAL A 380 24.08 17.31 -6.93
CA VAL A 380 23.60 18.14 -8.04
C VAL A 380 22.90 19.37 -7.46
N ALA A 381 23.13 20.54 -8.06
CA ALA A 381 22.53 21.79 -7.60
C ALA A 381 21.00 21.77 -7.79
N GLU A 382 20.25 22.35 -6.84
CA GLU A 382 18.78 22.35 -6.90
C GLU A 382 18.20 22.90 -8.21
N PRO A 383 18.67 24.03 -8.79
CA PRO A 383 18.17 24.51 -10.07
C PRO A 383 18.36 23.52 -11.22
N GLU A 384 19.43 22.73 -11.19
CA GLU A 384 19.68 21.70 -12.19
C GLU A 384 18.73 20.50 -12.01
N LYS A 385 18.48 20.09 -10.75
CA LYS A 385 17.47 19.06 -10.46
C LYS A 385 16.07 19.50 -10.88
N ASP A 386 15.73 20.78 -10.68
CA ASP A 386 14.44 21.35 -11.08
C ASP A 386 14.26 21.29 -12.61
N GLY A 387 15.30 21.69 -13.36
CA GLY A 387 15.31 21.59 -14.82
C GLY A 387 15.15 20.15 -15.32
N ARG A 388 15.96 19.22 -14.80
CA ARG A 388 15.88 17.78 -15.13
C ARG A 388 14.52 17.18 -14.80
N LEU A 389 13.96 17.51 -13.63
CA LEU A 389 12.64 17.02 -13.23
C LEU A 389 11.55 17.54 -14.18
N ALA A 390 11.57 18.83 -14.51
CA ALA A 390 10.57 19.43 -15.40
C ALA A 390 10.59 18.78 -16.79
N GLU A 391 11.78 18.55 -17.35
CA GLU A 391 11.96 17.90 -18.65
C GLU A 391 11.48 16.44 -18.64
N LEU A 392 11.91 15.65 -17.65
CA LEU A 392 11.49 14.27 -17.49
C LEU A 392 9.96 14.15 -17.32
N GLN A 393 9.36 15.01 -16.50
CA GLN A 393 7.91 15.04 -16.31
C GLN A 393 7.16 15.42 -17.58
N ALA A 394 7.71 16.30 -18.43
CA ALA A 394 7.08 16.63 -19.71
C ALA A 394 7.01 15.40 -20.62
N LEU A 395 8.08 14.63 -20.72
CA LEU A 395 8.11 13.38 -21.49
C LEU A 395 7.15 12.32 -20.91
N ILE A 396 7.18 12.10 -19.60
CA ILE A 396 6.28 11.14 -18.93
C ILE A 396 4.81 11.52 -19.16
N ARG A 397 4.46 12.81 -19.05
CA ARG A 397 3.10 13.30 -19.31
C ARG A 397 2.68 13.02 -20.75
N ALA A 398 3.53 13.32 -21.73
CA ALA A 398 3.24 13.04 -23.13
C ALA A 398 2.98 11.54 -23.39
N GLN A 399 3.80 10.65 -22.81
CA GLN A 399 3.60 9.20 -22.94
C GLN A 399 2.33 8.70 -22.24
N GLN A 400 2.01 9.25 -21.07
CA GLN A 400 0.77 8.95 -20.36
C GLN A 400 -0.46 9.40 -21.15
N ASP A 401 -0.42 10.60 -21.74
CA ASP A 401 -1.49 11.13 -22.60
C ASP A 401 -1.67 10.27 -23.85
N ASP A 402 -0.59 9.86 -24.50
CA ASP A 402 -0.60 8.94 -25.64
C ASP A 402 -1.19 7.57 -25.27
N PHE A 403 -0.79 7.01 -24.13
CA PHE A 403 -1.35 5.76 -23.62
C PHE A 403 -2.85 5.88 -23.39
N ASN A 404 -3.29 6.93 -22.70
CA ASN A 404 -4.71 7.18 -22.44
C ASN A 404 -5.48 7.35 -23.76
N ALA A 405 -4.96 8.14 -24.71
CA ALA A 405 -5.59 8.37 -26.01
C ALA A 405 -5.80 7.07 -26.79
N ARG A 406 -4.84 6.12 -26.73
CA ARG A 406 -4.97 4.80 -27.36
C ARG A 406 -6.06 3.93 -26.73
N THR A 407 -6.50 4.22 -25.51
CA THR A 407 -7.61 3.49 -24.89
C THR A 407 -8.99 3.95 -25.38
N VAL A 408 -9.09 5.11 -26.02
CA VAL A 408 -10.36 5.63 -26.55
C VAL A 408 -10.86 4.73 -27.68
N GLY A 409 -12.13 4.37 -27.62
CA GLY A 409 -12.78 3.46 -28.57
C GLY A 409 -12.65 1.97 -28.22
N LEU A 410 -11.75 1.60 -27.29
CA LEU A 410 -11.62 0.22 -26.84
C LEU A 410 -12.78 -0.21 -25.95
N GLU A 411 -13.08 -1.50 -26.00
CA GLU A 411 -13.96 -2.17 -25.06
C GLU A 411 -13.12 -2.79 -23.96
N ILE A 412 -13.31 -2.36 -22.72
CA ILE A 412 -12.49 -2.79 -21.58
C ILE A 412 -13.35 -3.23 -20.39
N PRO A 413 -12.91 -4.21 -19.59
CA PRO A 413 -13.59 -4.59 -18.37
C PRO A 413 -13.26 -3.59 -17.25
N VAL A 414 -14.27 -2.96 -16.67
CA VAL A 414 -14.13 -1.98 -15.58
C VAL A 414 -14.72 -2.54 -14.30
N LEU A 415 -13.92 -2.55 -13.22
CA LEU A 415 -14.43 -2.85 -11.89
C LEU A 415 -15.11 -1.60 -11.34
N VAL A 416 -16.43 -1.66 -11.12
CA VAL A 416 -17.20 -0.55 -10.55
C VAL A 416 -16.94 -0.47 -9.05
N THR A 417 -16.44 0.67 -8.59
CA THR A 417 -16.04 0.88 -7.19
C THR A 417 -17.08 1.62 -6.37
N GLY A 418 -18.09 2.23 -6.99
CA GLY A 418 -19.15 2.94 -6.27
C GLY A 418 -19.82 4.04 -7.09
N ALA A 419 -20.57 4.88 -6.39
CA ALA A 419 -21.21 6.06 -6.96
C ALA A 419 -20.19 7.08 -7.49
N GLY A 420 -20.60 7.76 -8.56
CA GLY A 420 -19.92 8.89 -9.18
C GLY A 420 -20.06 10.19 -8.40
N ARG A 421 -19.46 11.25 -8.93
CA ARG A 421 -19.64 12.60 -8.37
C ARG A 421 -21.02 13.18 -8.71
N HIS A 422 -21.58 12.80 -9.85
CA HIS A 422 -22.86 13.30 -10.36
C HIS A 422 -23.98 12.28 -10.16
N ALA A 423 -25.22 12.75 -10.07
CA ALA A 423 -26.38 11.87 -9.96
C ALA A 423 -26.49 10.97 -11.20
N GLY A 424 -26.70 9.66 -10.99
CA GLY A 424 -26.76 8.67 -12.07
C GLY A 424 -25.39 8.19 -12.60
N GLN A 425 -24.30 8.79 -12.13
CA GLN A 425 -22.94 8.39 -12.50
C GLN A 425 -22.42 7.31 -11.54
N ILE A 426 -21.62 6.39 -12.07
CA ILE A 426 -20.80 5.43 -11.32
C ILE A 426 -19.32 5.60 -11.67
N ASN A 427 -18.46 5.20 -10.73
CA ASN A 427 -17.02 5.22 -10.88
C ASN A 427 -16.47 3.80 -10.91
N GLY A 428 -15.40 3.59 -11.66
CA GLY A 428 -14.66 2.33 -11.66
C GLY A 428 -13.20 2.48 -12.04
N ARG A 429 -12.51 1.33 -12.08
CA ARG A 429 -11.09 1.23 -12.46
C ARG A 429 -10.91 0.31 -13.66
N SER A 430 -10.20 0.80 -14.68
CA SER A 430 -9.75 -0.01 -15.81
C SER A 430 -8.74 -1.09 -15.35
N PRO A 431 -8.38 -2.06 -16.21
CA PRO A 431 -7.29 -2.99 -15.92
C PRO A 431 -5.97 -2.27 -15.61
N TYR A 432 -5.81 -1.04 -16.13
CA TYR A 432 -4.62 -0.19 -15.97
C TYR A 432 -4.73 0.87 -14.87
N LEU A 433 -5.65 0.73 -13.92
CA LEU A 433 -5.92 1.67 -12.81
C LEU A 433 -6.42 3.07 -13.21
N GLN A 434 -6.63 3.34 -14.49
CA GLN A 434 -7.27 4.59 -14.93
C GLN A 434 -8.67 4.69 -14.30
N ALA A 435 -9.00 5.87 -13.77
CA ALA A 435 -10.35 6.16 -13.32
C ALA A 435 -11.29 6.17 -14.53
N VAL A 436 -12.43 5.50 -14.43
CA VAL A 436 -13.45 5.49 -15.47
C VAL A 436 -14.76 5.98 -14.87
N HIS A 437 -15.35 6.99 -15.52
CA HIS A 437 -16.68 7.51 -15.21
C HIS A 437 -17.67 7.08 -16.28
N MET A 438 -18.84 6.63 -15.87
CA MET A 438 -19.91 6.21 -16.77
C MET A 438 -21.27 6.37 -16.09
N ASP A 439 -22.33 6.48 -16.88
CA ASP A 439 -23.70 6.47 -16.35
C ASP A 439 -24.15 5.03 -16.10
N GLY A 440 -24.82 4.80 -14.98
CA GLY A 440 -25.29 3.47 -14.59
C GLY A 440 -25.81 3.39 -13.16
N PRO A 441 -26.48 2.29 -12.79
CA PRO A 441 -26.99 2.12 -11.44
C PRO A 441 -25.87 1.74 -10.46
N VAL A 442 -25.91 2.31 -9.25
CA VAL A 442 -24.95 2.03 -8.16
C VAL A 442 -24.96 0.55 -7.74
N SER A 443 -26.02 -0.20 -8.05
CA SER A 443 -26.10 -1.65 -7.83
C SER A 443 -25.02 -2.46 -8.58
N LEU A 444 -24.34 -1.86 -9.56
CA LEU A 444 -23.19 -2.45 -10.23
C LEU A 444 -21.91 -2.42 -9.40
N THR A 445 -21.89 -1.74 -8.25
CA THR A 445 -20.72 -1.70 -7.35
C THR A 445 -20.23 -3.10 -7.00
N GLY A 446 -18.93 -3.35 -7.19
CA GLY A 446 -18.31 -4.67 -7.01
C GLY A 446 -18.46 -5.60 -8.23
N GLN A 447 -19.02 -5.13 -9.34
CA GLN A 447 -19.08 -5.91 -10.58
C GLN A 447 -18.01 -5.43 -11.57
N VAL A 448 -17.46 -6.37 -12.34
CA VAL A 448 -16.64 -6.08 -13.51
C VAL A 448 -17.57 -6.03 -14.72
N VAL A 449 -17.73 -4.84 -15.30
CA VAL A 449 -18.65 -4.60 -16.42
C VAL A 449 -17.89 -4.23 -17.69
N PRO A 450 -18.32 -4.72 -18.88
CA PRO A 450 -17.73 -4.27 -20.14
C PRO A 450 -18.19 -2.85 -20.44
N VAL A 451 -17.25 -1.99 -20.81
CA VAL A 451 -17.52 -0.59 -21.17
C VAL A 451 -16.81 -0.26 -22.46
N LYS A 452 -17.37 0.67 -23.24
CA LYS A 452 -16.70 1.29 -24.37
C LYS A 452 -16.18 2.65 -23.95
N VAL A 453 -14.87 2.84 -24.01
CA VAL A 453 -14.24 4.12 -23.68
C VAL A 453 -14.61 5.15 -24.76
N GLN A 454 -15.17 6.27 -24.35
CA GLN A 454 -15.66 7.31 -25.26
C GLN A 454 -14.70 8.50 -25.38
N GLY A 455 -13.98 8.83 -24.31
CA GLY A 455 -13.12 10.00 -24.32
C GLY A 455 -12.25 10.15 -23.10
N LEU A 456 -11.43 11.19 -23.16
CA LEU A 456 -10.49 11.58 -22.11
C LEU A 456 -11.06 12.74 -21.31
N MET A 457 -10.80 12.70 -20.01
CA MET A 457 -10.85 13.84 -19.10
C MET A 457 -9.44 14.10 -18.57
N THR A 458 -9.24 15.18 -17.82
CA THR A 458 -7.91 15.57 -17.32
C THR A 458 -7.16 14.45 -16.60
N ASN A 459 -7.86 13.59 -15.83
CA ASN A 459 -7.23 12.50 -15.05
C ASN A 459 -8.08 11.22 -15.06
N SER A 460 -8.97 11.06 -16.02
CA SER A 460 -9.91 9.95 -16.09
C SER A 460 -10.42 9.71 -17.51
N LEU A 461 -11.09 8.58 -17.69
CA LEU A 461 -11.76 8.22 -18.92
C LEU A 461 -13.28 8.38 -18.73
N THR A 462 -13.98 8.74 -19.80
CA THR A 462 -15.43 8.55 -19.88
C THR A 462 -15.74 7.31 -20.68
N ALA A 463 -16.77 6.57 -20.28
CA ALA A 463 -17.20 5.36 -20.97
C ALA A 463 -18.71 5.19 -20.93
N THR A 464 -19.21 4.33 -21.81
CA THR A 464 -20.59 3.83 -21.78
C THR A 464 -20.60 2.34 -21.50
N LEU A 465 -21.54 1.90 -20.65
CA LEU A 465 -21.83 0.49 -20.45
C LEU A 465 -22.19 -0.17 -21.79
N ILE A 466 -21.53 -1.27 -22.12
CA ILE A 466 -21.93 -2.11 -23.25
C ILE A 466 -23.03 -3.02 -22.71
N ASN A 467 -24.22 -2.97 -23.33
CA ASN A 467 -25.43 -3.69 -22.93
C ASN A 467 -25.14 -4.98 -22.15
N ALA A 468 -25.21 -4.89 -20.82
CA ALA A 468 -25.23 -6.07 -19.97
C ALA A 468 -26.60 -6.72 -20.18
N SER A 469 -26.71 -7.66 -21.12
CA SER A 469 -27.78 -8.65 -21.01
C SER A 469 -27.64 -9.28 -19.62
N PRO A 470 -28.72 -9.35 -18.82
CA PRO A 470 -28.65 -9.87 -17.46
C PRO A 470 -28.17 -11.32 -17.55
N THR A 471 -26.92 -11.56 -17.15
CA THR A 471 -26.36 -12.89 -17.14
C THR A 471 -27.02 -13.62 -15.97
N GLN A 472 -28.02 -14.42 -16.34
CA GLN A 472 -28.60 -15.58 -15.67
C GLN A 472 -28.36 -15.67 -14.15
N GLU A 473 -29.49 -15.63 -13.43
CA GLU A 473 -29.66 -16.27 -12.13
C GLU A 473 -28.79 -17.53 -12.04
N ARG A 474 -27.75 -17.49 -11.21
CA ARG A 474 -27.15 -18.72 -10.71
C ARG A 474 -28.21 -19.40 -9.86
N ALA A 475 -28.88 -20.36 -10.47
CA ALA A 475 -29.76 -21.28 -9.79
C ALA A 475 -29.01 -21.89 -8.60
N SER A 476 -29.49 -21.56 -7.42
CA SER A 476 -29.31 -22.32 -6.21
C SER A 476 -29.89 -23.72 -6.42
N ALA A 477 -29.01 -24.73 -6.42
CA ALA A 477 -29.31 -26.10 -6.05
C ALA A 477 -28.16 -26.60 -5.17
#